data_AF-A0AB34DT53-F1
#
_entry.id   AF-A0AB34DT53-F1
#
_cell.length_a   1.000
_cell.length_b   1.000
_cell.length_c   1.000
_cell.angle_alpha   90.00
_cell.angle_beta   90.00
_cell.angle_gamma   90.00
#
_symmetry.space_group_name_H-M   'P 1'
#
loop_
_entity.id
_entity.type
_entity.pdbx_description
1 polymer ?
#
loop_
_entity_poly.entity_id
_entity_poly.type
_entity_poly.pdbx_seq_one_letter_code
_entity_poly.pdbx_strand_id
1 'polypeptide(L)'
;METNSEALLSEDFRIFARLESLIAGETVEDALRRARVYLEHGAHGVMIHSKERGPTSVFEFLDRFRGEGFTQPVICVPTTYNNVRAQDLHARGASIVIHANHLLRASHFAMRQICMSLLENDRSMEADNIITPVAEIFREVGYDAALARDAARDSAS
;
A
#
# COMPACT_ATOMS: atom_id res chain seq x y z
N MET A 1 -11.95 -12.91 27.13
CA MET A 1 -11.94 -11.96 26.01
C MET A 1 -10.94 -12.52 25.03
N GLU A 2 -11.41 -13.20 23.98
CA GLU A 2 -10.57 -14.00 23.08
C GLU A 2 -9.56 -13.10 22.37
N THR A 3 -8.27 -13.40 22.51
CA THR A 3 -7.20 -12.73 21.78
C THR A 3 -7.20 -13.24 20.34
N ASN A 4 -7.25 -12.34 19.35
CA ASN A 4 -7.27 -12.67 17.90
C ASN A 4 -6.15 -13.63 17.43
N SER A 5 -5.11 -13.84 18.24
CA SER A 5 -4.05 -14.82 18.01
C SER A 5 -4.54 -16.27 17.98
N GLU A 6 -5.63 -16.63 18.68
CA GLU A 6 -6.11 -18.01 18.76
C GLU A 6 -6.81 -18.49 17.48
N ALA A 7 -7.18 -17.56 16.60
CA ALA A 7 -7.80 -17.86 15.30
C ALA A 7 -6.80 -17.95 14.14
N LEU A 8 -5.50 -17.72 14.39
CA LEU A 8 -4.49 -17.70 13.33
C LEU A 8 -4.10 -19.11 12.91
N LEU A 9 -4.29 -19.42 11.63
CA LEU A 9 -3.92 -20.71 11.02
C LEU A 9 -2.41 -20.84 10.74
N SER A 10 -1.67 -19.73 10.81
CA SER A 10 -0.22 -19.69 10.56
C SER A 10 0.46 -18.67 11.48
N GLU A 11 1.62 -19.02 12.00
CA GLU A 11 2.48 -18.16 12.82
C GLU A 11 3.14 -17.02 12.01
N ASP A 12 3.17 -17.13 10.68
CA ASP A 12 3.68 -16.10 9.79
C ASP A 12 2.66 -14.96 9.57
N PHE A 13 1.39 -15.20 9.88
CA PHE A 13 0.35 -14.20 9.70
C PHE A 13 0.48 -13.09 10.74
N ARG A 14 0.56 -11.83 10.28
CA ARG A 14 0.70 -10.67 11.15
C ARG A 14 -0.54 -9.78 11.12
N ILE A 15 -0.95 -9.33 12.30
CA ILE A 15 -2.07 -8.40 12.49
C ILE A 15 -1.52 -7.02 12.82
N PHE A 16 -1.86 -6.02 12.02
CA PHE A 16 -1.51 -4.62 12.27
C PHE A 16 -2.74 -3.82 12.66
N ALA A 17 -2.67 -3.11 13.79
CA ALA A 17 -3.76 -2.27 14.25
C ALA A 17 -3.67 -0.87 13.62
N ARG A 18 -4.72 -0.48 12.89
CA ARG A 18 -4.82 0.84 12.26
C ARG A 18 -5.30 1.89 13.26
N LEU A 19 -4.50 2.93 13.46
CA LEU A 19 -4.77 4.04 14.35
C LEU A 19 -5.42 5.18 13.58
N GLU A 20 -6.67 5.50 13.90
CA GLU A 20 -7.46 6.57 13.26
C GLU A 20 -7.55 7.85 14.12
N SER A 21 -6.81 7.95 15.22
CA SER A 21 -6.83 9.11 16.13
C SER A 21 -6.54 10.42 15.39
N LEU A 22 -5.43 10.50 14.65
CA LEU A 22 -5.06 11.74 13.94
C LEU A 22 -6.02 12.05 12.77
N ILE A 23 -6.64 11.03 12.17
CA ILE A 23 -7.68 11.20 11.14
C ILE A 23 -8.94 11.82 11.76
N ALA A 24 -9.31 11.37 12.96
CA ALA A 24 -10.43 11.90 13.73
C ALA A 24 -10.16 13.31 14.31
N GLY A 25 -8.92 13.79 14.26
CA GLY A 25 -8.51 15.08 14.85
C GLY A 25 -8.14 14.99 16.34
N GLU A 26 -7.95 13.78 16.85
CA GLU A 26 -7.43 13.53 18.20
C GLU A 26 -5.91 13.76 18.26
N THR A 27 -5.37 13.75 19.47
CA THR A 27 -3.95 14.03 19.74
C THR A 27 -3.04 12.82 19.48
N VAL A 28 -1.73 13.08 19.37
CA VAL A 28 -0.69 12.03 19.35
C VAL A 28 -0.72 11.18 20.61
N GLU A 29 -1.09 11.76 21.77
CA GLU A 29 -1.27 11.01 23.02
C GLU A 29 -2.37 9.96 22.90
N ASP A 30 -3.53 10.30 22.31
CA ASP A 30 -4.58 9.30 22.07
C ASP A 30 -4.10 8.19 21.14
N ALA A 31 -3.36 8.55 20.08
CA ALA A 31 -2.79 7.56 19.16
C ALA A 31 -1.84 6.58 19.87
N LEU A 32 -0.95 7.07 20.74
CA LEU A 32 -0.03 6.25 21.53
C LEU A 32 -0.77 5.38 22.55
N ARG A 33 -1.78 5.94 23.23
CA ARG A 33 -2.64 5.19 24.15
C ARG A 33 -3.35 4.03 23.43
N ARG A 34 -3.89 4.26 22.23
CA ARG A 34 -4.51 3.20 21.42
C ARG A 34 -3.49 2.17 20.95
N ALA A 35 -2.32 2.62 20.51
CA ALA A 35 -1.22 1.74 20.12
C ALA A 35 -0.87 0.77 21.26
N ARG A 36 -0.70 1.28 22.49
CA ARG A 36 -0.47 0.47 23.70
C ARG A 36 -1.51 -0.62 23.85
N VAL A 37 -2.79 -0.24 23.90
CA VAL A 37 -3.89 -1.20 24.07
C VAL A 37 -3.87 -2.26 22.98
N TYR A 38 -3.68 -1.89 21.72
CA TYR A 38 -3.69 -2.87 20.62
C TYR A 38 -2.50 -3.82 20.66
N LEU A 39 -1.31 -3.33 21.00
CA LEU A 39 -0.11 -4.15 21.13
C LEU A 39 -0.20 -5.11 22.32
N GLU A 40 -0.72 -4.64 23.45
CA GLU A 40 -0.99 -5.48 24.63
C GLU A 40 -2.00 -6.60 24.34
N HIS A 41 -2.94 -6.36 23.43
CA HIS A 41 -3.98 -7.32 23.04
C HIS A 41 -3.65 -8.13 21.77
N GLY A 42 -2.36 -8.21 21.40
CA GLY A 42 -1.87 -9.16 20.40
C GLY A 42 -1.75 -8.61 18.97
N ALA A 43 -1.84 -7.29 18.75
CA ALA A 43 -1.40 -6.71 17.49
C ALA A 43 0.13 -6.84 17.36
N HIS A 44 0.60 -7.25 16.19
CA HIS A 44 2.02 -7.42 15.89
C HIS A 44 2.70 -6.10 15.53
N GLY A 45 1.93 -5.06 15.23
CA GLY A 45 2.40 -3.75 14.89
C GLY A 45 1.22 -2.79 14.73
N VAL A 46 1.54 -1.53 14.43
CA VAL A 46 0.54 -0.48 14.26
C VAL A 46 0.70 0.23 12.93
N MET A 47 -0.39 0.80 12.42
CA MET A 47 -0.36 1.71 11.30
C MET A 47 -0.85 3.09 11.76
N ILE A 48 0.00 4.10 11.64
CA ILE A 48 -0.37 5.48 11.93
C ILE A 48 -0.79 6.19 10.64
N HIS A 49 -1.96 6.82 10.67
CA HIS A 49 -2.49 7.55 9.53
C HIS A 49 -2.85 8.99 9.91
N SER A 50 -2.56 9.93 9.01
CA SER A 50 -2.88 11.35 9.16
C SER A 50 -3.39 11.88 7.82
N LYS A 51 -4.30 12.85 7.88
CA LYS A 51 -4.85 13.58 6.73
C LYS A 51 -4.19 14.94 6.53
N GLU A 52 -3.26 15.31 7.42
CA GLU A 52 -2.51 16.55 7.34
C GLU A 52 -1.58 16.55 6.13
N ARG A 53 -1.29 17.74 5.60
CA ARG A 53 -0.32 17.92 4.51
C ARG A 53 1.12 17.83 4.99
N GLY A 54 1.36 18.07 6.28
CA GLY A 54 2.68 17.99 6.91
C GLY A 54 2.85 16.68 7.67
N PRO A 55 4.10 16.24 7.89
CA PRO A 55 4.37 15.01 8.63
C PRO A 55 4.48 15.19 10.14
N THR A 56 4.27 16.41 10.66
CA THR A 56 4.59 16.77 12.05
C THR A 56 3.99 15.80 13.07
N SER A 57 2.69 15.53 12.99
CA SER A 57 1.98 14.61 13.89
C SER A 57 2.46 13.16 13.77
N VAL A 58 2.81 12.72 12.55
CA VAL A 58 3.34 11.38 12.29
C VAL A 58 4.77 11.24 12.83
N PHE A 59 5.63 12.24 12.63
CA PHE A 59 6.99 12.26 13.17
C PHE A 59 6.99 12.28 14.69
N GLU A 60 6.14 13.11 15.30
CA GLU A 60 5.99 13.12 16.76
C GLU A 60 5.54 11.75 17.28
N PHE A 61 4.55 11.12 16.63
CA PHE A 61 4.12 9.78 16.99
C PHE A 61 5.28 8.77 16.90
N LEU A 62 6.04 8.76 15.80
CA LEU A 62 7.16 7.83 15.60
C LEU A 62 8.25 8.00 16.66
N ASP A 63 8.70 9.24 16.88
CA ASP A 63 9.74 9.56 17.84
C ASP A 63 9.31 9.14 19.26
N ARG A 64 8.08 9.44 19.65
CA ARG A 64 7.53 9.09 20.98
C ARG A 64 7.27 7.59 21.13
N PHE A 65 6.74 6.94 20.10
CA PHE A 65 6.51 5.48 20.10
C PHE A 65 7.81 4.71 20.32
N ARG A 66 8.91 5.15 19.67
CA ARG A 66 10.24 4.58 19.92
C ARG A 66 10.81 5.00 21.27
N GLY A 67 10.56 6.24 21.70
CA GLY A 67 10.96 6.74 23.02
C GLY A 67 10.32 5.99 24.20
N GLU A 68 9.10 5.49 24.03
CA GLU A 68 8.41 4.61 25.00
C GLU A 68 8.96 3.17 25.02
N GLY A 69 9.89 2.83 24.13
CA GLY A 69 10.56 1.53 24.08
C GLY A 69 9.85 0.47 23.22
N PHE A 70 8.81 0.84 22.47
CA PHE A 70 8.16 -0.10 21.56
C PHE A 70 9.11 -0.50 20.42
N THR A 71 9.24 -1.80 20.19
CA THR A 71 10.06 -2.38 19.10
C THR A 71 9.21 -2.84 17.92
N GLN A 72 7.89 -2.89 18.09
CA GLN A 72 6.96 -3.40 17.09
C GLN A 72 6.98 -2.54 15.81
N PRO A 73 6.78 -3.14 14.63
CA PRO A 73 6.78 -2.43 13.36
C PRO A 73 5.67 -1.38 13.28
N VAL A 74 6.02 -0.24 12.69
CA VAL A 74 5.08 0.86 12.41
C VAL A 74 4.94 1.04 10.91
N ILE A 75 3.69 1.06 10.44
CA ILE A 75 3.33 1.33 9.04
C ILE A 75 2.94 2.81 8.91
N CYS A 76 3.47 3.48 7.88
CA CYS A 76 3.07 4.83 7.49
C CYS A 76 2.47 4.85 6.08
N VAL A 77 1.52 5.76 5.85
CA VAL A 77 0.84 5.93 4.55
C VAL A 77 0.90 7.41 4.13
N PRO A 78 1.99 7.86 3.46
CA PRO A 78 2.26 9.26 3.16
C PRO A 78 1.50 9.78 1.93
N THR A 79 0.19 9.53 1.84
CA THR A 79 -0.61 9.99 0.70
C THR A 79 -0.81 11.52 0.73
N THR A 80 -1.04 12.11 1.91
CA THR A 80 -1.29 13.56 2.08
C THR A 80 -0.04 14.37 2.42
N TYR A 81 0.94 13.77 3.09
CA TYR A 81 2.26 14.34 3.42
C TYR A 81 3.35 13.74 2.51
N ASN A 82 3.05 13.68 1.22
CA ASN A 82 3.87 13.04 0.19
C ASN A 82 5.15 13.80 -0.18
N ASN A 83 5.43 14.93 0.48
CA ASN A 83 6.69 15.63 0.40
C ASN A 83 7.80 14.94 1.22
N VAL A 84 7.44 14.01 2.10
CA VAL A 84 8.37 13.25 2.93
C VAL A 84 8.88 12.01 2.22
N ARG A 85 10.20 11.77 2.30
CA ARG A 85 10.80 10.55 1.74
C ARG A 85 10.61 9.37 2.68
N ALA A 86 10.50 8.17 2.11
CA ALA A 86 10.44 6.94 2.89
C ALA A 86 11.65 6.77 3.82
N GLN A 87 12.84 7.26 3.41
CA GLN A 87 14.05 7.26 4.22
C GLN A 87 13.92 8.12 5.49
N ASP A 88 13.26 9.27 5.40
CA ASP A 88 13.05 10.16 6.55
C ASP A 88 12.09 9.53 7.57
N LEU A 89 11.04 8.85 7.09
CA LEU A 89 10.13 8.06 7.93
C LEU A 89 10.87 6.90 8.59
N HIS A 90 11.72 6.20 7.83
CA HIS A 90 12.49 5.07 8.32
C HIS A 90 13.50 5.50 9.39
N ALA A 91 14.21 6.61 9.17
CA ALA A 91 15.16 7.17 10.14
C ALA A 91 14.51 7.52 11.49
N ARG A 92 13.18 7.76 11.50
CA ARG A 92 12.38 8.04 12.70
C ARG A 92 11.71 6.79 13.28
N GLY A 93 11.93 5.63 12.68
CA GLY A 93 11.45 4.35 13.21
C GLY A 93 10.23 3.76 12.50
N ALA A 94 9.81 4.28 11.35
CA ALA A 94 8.85 3.58 10.50
C ALA A 94 9.48 2.32 9.88
N SER A 95 8.71 1.25 9.79
CA SER A 95 9.16 -0.04 9.26
C SER A 95 8.65 -0.31 7.85
N ILE A 96 7.44 0.15 7.53
CA ILE A 96 6.78 -0.07 6.24
C ILE A 96 6.15 1.24 5.78
N VAL A 97 6.31 1.54 4.49
CA VAL A 97 5.69 2.70 3.83
C VAL A 97 4.76 2.20 2.74
N ILE A 98 3.48 2.58 2.80
CA ILE A 98 2.46 2.18 1.82
C ILE A 98 2.13 3.35 0.89
N HIS A 99 2.35 3.15 -0.41
CA HIS A 99 1.87 4.04 -1.46
C HIS A 99 0.45 3.63 -1.91
N ALA A 100 -0.56 4.00 -1.12
CA ALA A 100 -1.88 3.35 -1.15
C ALA A 100 -2.62 3.38 -2.50
N ASN A 101 -2.71 4.52 -3.18
CA ASN A 101 -3.65 4.70 -4.30
C ASN A 101 -3.05 5.34 -5.56
N HIS A 102 -1.72 5.44 -5.62
CA HIS A 102 -1.02 6.14 -6.71
C HIS A 102 -1.19 5.41 -8.05
N LEU A 103 -1.09 4.08 -8.07
CA LEU A 103 -1.25 3.29 -9.29
C LEU A 103 -2.67 3.40 -9.86
N LEU A 104 -3.70 3.30 -9.00
CA LEU A 104 -5.09 3.49 -9.43
C LEU A 104 -5.33 4.89 -10.02
N ARG A 105 -4.78 5.94 -9.39
CA ARG A 105 -4.86 7.32 -9.88
C ARG A 105 -4.16 7.49 -11.23
N ALA A 106 -3.00 6.84 -11.40
CA ALA A 106 -2.26 6.84 -12.66
C ALA A 106 -3.04 6.12 -13.77
N SER A 107 -3.56 4.92 -13.49
CA SER A 107 -4.41 4.18 -14.43
C SER A 107 -5.63 5.00 -14.83
N HIS A 108 -6.33 5.63 -13.88
CA HIS A 108 -7.46 6.49 -14.19
C HIS A 108 -7.09 7.68 -15.08
N PHE A 109 -5.96 8.33 -14.83
CA PHE A 109 -5.46 9.41 -15.68
C PHE A 109 -5.19 8.91 -17.11
N ALA A 110 -4.44 7.82 -17.27
CA ALA A 110 -4.12 7.25 -18.57
C ALA A 110 -5.39 6.81 -19.32
N MET A 111 -6.27 6.06 -18.67
CA MET A 111 -7.55 5.63 -19.26
C MET A 111 -8.37 6.82 -19.76
N ARG A 112 -8.44 7.91 -18.98
CA ARG A 112 -9.14 9.13 -19.40
C ARG A 112 -8.52 9.76 -20.65
N GLN A 113 -7.19 9.83 -20.75
CA GLN A 113 -6.53 10.38 -21.94
C GLN A 113 -6.84 9.55 -23.19
N ILE A 114 -6.78 8.23 -23.07
CA ILE A 114 -7.08 7.31 -24.19
C ILE A 114 -8.55 7.44 -24.60
N CYS A 115 -9.50 7.46 -23.66
CA CYS A 115 -10.91 7.64 -23.97
C CYS A 115 -11.19 8.94 -24.74
N MET A 116 -10.55 10.05 -24.36
CA MET A 116 -10.67 11.33 -25.08
C MET A 116 -10.11 11.23 -26.50
N SER A 117 -8.92 10.64 -26.67
CA SER A 117 -8.31 10.45 -27.98
C SER A 117 -9.17 9.59 -28.91
N LEU A 118 -9.73 8.48 -28.40
CA LEU A 118 -10.65 7.62 -29.16
C LEU A 118 -11.89 8.40 -29.63
N LEU A 119 -12.49 9.20 -28.74
CA LEU A 119 -13.68 9.99 -29.05
C LEU A 119 -13.42 11.09 -30.08
N GLU A 120 -12.26 11.75 -30.00
CA GLU A 120 -11.88 12.84 -30.91
C GLU A 120 -11.50 12.34 -32.31
N ASN A 121 -10.89 11.16 -32.41
CA ASN A 121 -10.33 10.65 -33.67
C ASN A 121 -11.18 9.57 -34.34
N ASP A 122 -12.21 9.04 -33.67
CA ASP A 122 -13.06 7.92 -34.13
C ASP A 122 -12.25 6.67 -34.52
N ARG A 123 -11.05 6.52 -33.94
CA ARG A 123 -10.12 5.39 -34.13
C ARG A 123 -9.07 5.36 -33.02
N SER A 124 -8.26 4.30 -32.96
CA SER A 124 -7.27 4.06 -31.90
C SER A 124 -5.80 4.28 -32.29
N MET A 125 -5.50 4.77 -33.49
CA MET A 125 -4.11 4.90 -33.99
C MET A 125 -3.22 5.74 -33.06
N GLU A 126 -3.77 6.79 -32.50
CA GLU A 126 -3.08 7.73 -31.63
C GLU A 126 -2.76 7.13 -30.24
N ALA A 127 -3.51 6.09 -29.83
CA ALA A 127 -3.33 5.40 -28.55
C ALA A 127 -2.11 4.47 -28.55
N ASP A 128 -1.76 3.88 -29.69
CA ASP A 128 -0.70 2.86 -29.80
C ASP A 128 0.68 3.36 -29.33
N ASN A 129 0.96 4.66 -29.44
CA ASN A 129 2.21 5.27 -28.97
C ASN A 129 2.26 5.55 -27.46
N ILE A 130 1.13 5.39 -26.77
CA ILE A 130 0.96 5.79 -25.36
C ILE A 130 0.78 4.57 -24.46
N ILE A 131 0.15 3.51 -24.96
CA ILE A 131 -0.20 2.33 -24.18
C ILE A 131 0.76 1.15 -24.45
N THR A 132 0.79 0.23 -23.50
CA THR A 132 1.55 -1.01 -23.62
C THR A 132 1.05 -1.85 -24.81
N PRO A 133 1.95 -2.35 -25.68
CA PRO A 133 1.56 -3.22 -26.80
C PRO A 133 0.87 -4.50 -26.33
N VAL A 134 -0.09 -4.99 -27.11
CA VAL A 134 -0.84 -6.23 -26.80
C VAL A 134 0.08 -7.44 -26.60
N ALA A 135 1.17 -7.53 -27.37
CA ALA A 135 2.15 -8.61 -27.24
C ALA A 135 2.88 -8.61 -25.88
N GLU A 136 3.09 -7.44 -25.28
CA GLU A 136 3.67 -7.34 -23.94
C GLU A 136 2.66 -7.76 -22.87
N ILE A 137 1.39 -7.35 -23.01
CA ILE A 137 0.30 -7.79 -22.12
C ILE A 137 0.16 -9.32 -22.15
N PHE A 138 0.20 -9.95 -23.32
CA PHE A 138 0.15 -11.42 -23.44
C PHE A 138 1.29 -12.11 -22.70
N ARG A 139 2.49 -11.54 -22.78
CA ARG A 139 3.64 -12.05 -22.02
C ARG A 139 3.43 -11.92 -20.52
N GLU A 140 2.95 -10.77 -20.05
CA GLU A 140 2.70 -10.51 -18.63
C GLU A 140 1.63 -11.43 -18.03
N VAL A 141 0.57 -11.74 -18.77
CA VAL A 141 -0.50 -12.64 -18.31
C VAL A 141 -0.17 -14.13 -18.51
N GLY A 142 1.04 -14.44 -18.98
CA GLY A 142 1.51 -15.81 -19.16
C GLY A 142 0.87 -16.56 -20.34
N TYR A 143 0.31 -15.84 -21.31
CA TYR A 143 -0.29 -16.43 -22.50
C TYR A 143 0.71 -17.23 -23.33
N ASP A 144 1.93 -16.70 -23.52
CA ASP A 144 3.00 -17.37 -24.26
C ASP A 144 3.38 -18.72 -23.62
N ALA A 145 3.39 -18.78 -22.28
CA ALA A 145 3.67 -20.01 -21.55
C ALA A 145 2.53 -21.03 -21.68
N ALA A 146 1.28 -20.57 -21.82
CA ALA A 146 0.15 -21.45 -22.09
C ALA A 146 0.27 -22.08 -23.49
N LEU A 147 0.55 -21.27 -24.51
CA LEU A 147 0.76 -21.76 -25.89
C LEU A 147 1.90 -22.78 -25.98
N ALA A 148 3.02 -22.54 -25.30
CA ALA A 148 4.14 -23.46 -25.29
C ALA A 148 3.79 -24.82 -24.65
N ARG A 149 2.97 -24.83 -23.58
CA ARG A 149 2.49 -26.07 -22.97
C ARG A 149 1.55 -26.85 -23.89
N ASP A 150 0.67 -26.14 -24.59
CA ASP A 150 -0.28 -26.78 -25.52
C ASP A 150 0.47 -27.43 -26.69
N ALA A 151 1.43 -26.72 -27.30
CA ALA A 151 2.28 -27.28 -28.36
C ALA A 151 3.11 -28.49 -27.90
N ALA A 152 3.61 -28.48 -26.66
CA ALA A 152 4.33 -29.61 -26.07
C ALA A 152 3.41 -30.82 -25.80
N ARG A 153 2.12 -30.58 -25.50
CA ARG A 153 1.13 -31.64 -25.29
C ARG A 153 0.72 -32.29 -26.61
N ASP A 154 0.48 -31.49 -27.65
CA ASP A 154 0.08 -31.98 -28.96
C ASP A 154 1.22 -32.72 -29.69
N SER A 155 2.48 -32.44 -29.34
CA SER A 155 3.64 -33.17 -29.85
C SER A 155 3.98 -34.45 -29.08
N ALA A 156 3.34 -34.69 -27.94
CA ALA A 156 3.52 -35.89 -27.11
C ALA A 156 2.40 -36.95 -27.30
N SER A 157 1.38 -36.63 -28.09
CA SER A 157 0.25 -37.49 -28.50
C SER A 157 0.38 -37.95 -29.94
#